data_AF-A0A1V6K147-F1
#
_entry.id   AF-A0A1V6K147-F1
#
_cell.length_a   1.000
_cell.length_b   1.000
_cell.length_c   1.000
_cell.angle_alpha   90.00
_cell.angle_beta   90.00
_cell.angle_gamma   90.00
#
_symmetry.space_group_name_H-M   'P 1'
#
loop_
_entity.id
_entity.type
_entity.pdbx_description
1 polymer ?
#
loop_
_entity_poly.entity_id
_entity_poly.type
_entity_poly.pdbx_seq_one_letter_code
_entity_poly.pdbx_strand_id
1 'polypeptide(L)'
;MPGGCYYCGSSINLENDHVRAKSKGGVTTVVACAACNRSKGSKALSEWLRWLRENDSYRWGRIVLNQEKRNNRVSQIVRTILKKEV
;
A
#
# COMPACT_ATOMS: atom_id res chain seq x y z
N MET A 1 7.34 4.62 -16.45
CA MET A 1 6.54 3.46 -16.89
C MET A 1 5.28 3.36 -16.02
N PRO A 2 4.08 3.51 -16.58
CA PRO A 2 2.84 3.33 -15.82
C PRO A 2 2.44 1.85 -15.87
N GLY A 3 2.67 1.08 -14.80
CA GLY A 3 2.30 -0.34 -14.78
C GLY A 3 2.85 -1.18 -13.63
N GLY A 4 3.21 -0.56 -12.51
CA GLY A 4 3.70 -1.26 -11.32
C GLY A 4 2.69 -1.22 -10.18
N CYS A 5 2.90 -2.08 -9.19
CA CYS A 5 2.13 -2.17 -7.95
C CYS A 5 1.84 -0.77 -7.39
N TYR A 6 0.57 -0.51 -7.17
CA TYR A 6 0.04 0.76 -6.69
C TYR A 6 0.67 1.15 -5.36
N TYR A 7 1.05 0.18 -4.51
CA TYR A 7 1.68 0.39 -3.21
C TYR A 7 3.21 0.55 -3.32
N CYS A 8 3.93 -0.49 -3.73
CA CYS A 8 5.40 -0.55 -3.65
C CYS A 8 6.13 -0.31 -4.98
N GLY A 9 5.40 -0.15 -6.09
CA GLY A 9 5.98 0.10 -7.41
C GLY A 9 6.56 -1.14 -8.11
N SER A 10 6.53 -2.33 -7.50
CA SER A 10 6.98 -3.59 -8.12
C SER A 10 6.23 -3.88 -9.41
N SER A 11 6.92 -4.28 -10.48
CA SER A 11 6.31 -4.75 -11.75
C SER A 11 6.08 -6.28 -11.78
N ILE A 12 6.46 -6.98 -10.72
CA ILE A 12 6.42 -8.45 -10.65
C ILE A 12 5.11 -8.93 -10.02
N ASN A 13 4.48 -9.95 -10.64
CA ASN A 13 3.28 -10.65 -10.17
C ASN A 13 2.15 -9.70 -9.75
N LEU A 14 1.69 -8.89 -10.72
CA LEU A 14 0.64 -7.91 -10.53
C LEU A 14 -0.75 -8.57 -10.56
N GLU A 15 -1.54 -8.28 -9.54
CA GLU A 15 -2.91 -8.74 -9.35
C GLU A 15 -3.83 -7.55 -9.04
N ASN A 16 -5.13 -7.72 -9.17
CA ASN A 16 -6.10 -6.70 -8.75
C ASN A 16 -6.44 -6.88 -7.26
N ASP A 17 -5.86 -6.04 -6.40
CA ASP A 17 -6.16 -5.99 -4.97
C ASP A 17 -7.38 -5.08 -4.71
N HIS A 18 -8.25 -5.48 -3.79
CA HIS A 18 -9.36 -4.66 -3.37
C HIS A 18 -8.91 -3.77 -2.21
N VAL A 19 -8.82 -2.45 -2.44
CA VAL A 19 -8.39 -1.46 -1.43
C VAL A 19 -9.20 -1.61 -0.13
N ARG A 20 -10.48 -1.93 -0.26
CA ARG A 20 -11.35 -2.42 0.81
C ARG A 20 -11.73 -3.85 0.46
N ALA A 21 -11.53 -4.80 1.38
CA ALA A 21 -11.80 -6.21 1.13
C ALA A 21 -13.23 -6.42 0.57
N LYS A 22 -13.38 -7.32 -0.42
CA LYS A 22 -14.68 -7.64 -1.04
C LYS A 22 -15.72 -8.07 0.01
N SER A 23 -15.29 -8.82 1.02
CA SER A 23 -16.12 -9.23 2.17
C SER A 23 -16.65 -8.07 3.02
N LYS A 24 -16.09 -6.87 2.88
CA LYS A 24 -16.53 -5.64 3.56
C LYS A 24 -17.20 -4.65 2.59
N GLY A 25 -17.61 -5.08 1.40
CA GLY A 25 -18.31 -4.24 0.40
C GLY A 25 -17.42 -3.26 -0.37
N GLY A 26 -16.13 -3.57 -0.54
CA GLY A 26 -15.21 -2.72 -1.30
C GLY A 26 -15.28 -2.94 -2.81
N VAL A 27 -15.50 -1.85 -3.56
CA VAL A 27 -15.60 -1.85 -5.04
C VAL A 27 -14.31 -1.36 -5.71
N THR A 28 -13.44 -0.66 -4.99
CA THR A 28 -12.21 -0.09 -5.56
C THR A 28 -11.09 -1.13 -5.64
N THR A 29 -10.75 -1.54 -6.86
CA THR A 29 -9.60 -2.39 -7.16
C THR A 29 -8.40 -1.54 -7.58
N VAL A 30 -7.21 -1.90 -7.09
CA VAL A 30 -5.92 -1.32 -7.50
C VAL A 30 -4.99 -2.43 -7.93
N VAL A 31 -4.14 -2.16 -8.91
CA VAL A 31 -3.10 -3.09 -9.33
C VAL A 31 -2.07 -3.20 -8.20
N ALA A 32 -1.89 -4.36 -7.58
CA ALA A 32 -0.92 -4.59 -6.53
C ALA A 32 -0.16 -5.89 -6.78
N CYS A 33 1.10 -5.99 -6.34
CA CYS A 33 1.81 -7.26 -6.43
C CYS A 33 1.24 -8.27 -5.42
N ALA A 34 1.32 -9.56 -5.72
CA ALA A 34 0.86 -10.65 -4.85
C ALA A 34 1.41 -10.55 -3.41
N ALA A 35 2.65 -10.06 -3.25
CA ALA A 35 3.26 -9.84 -1.93
C ALA A 35 2.55 -8.74 -1.12
N CYS A 36 2.24 -7.60 -1.75
CA CYS A 36 1.49 -6.52 -1.09
C CYS A 36 0.04 -6.92 -0.84
N ASN A 37 -0.60 -7.58 -1.82
CA ASN A 37 -1.96 -8.10 -1.71
C ASN A 37 -2.09 -9.06 -0.52
N ARG A 38 -1.20 -10.06 -0.42
CA ARG A 38 -1.16 -11.04 0.68
C ARG A 38 -0.84 -10.39 2.03
N SER A 39 0.09 -9.45 2.07
CA SER A 39 0.47 -8.75 3.32
C SER A 39 -0.67 -7.85 3.83
N LYS A 40 -1.41 -7.20 2.92
CA LYS A 40 -2.56 -6.38 3.27
C LYS A 40 -3.72 -7.23 3.75
N GLY A 41 -4.08 -8.27 3.01
CA GLY A 41 -5.21 -9.14 3.31
C GLY A 41 -6.50 -8.37 3.60
N SER A 42 -7.12 -8.62 4.75
CA SER A 42 -8.38 -7.99 5.18
C SER A 42 -8.20 -6.67 5.95
N LYS A 43 -6.95 -6.22 6.15
CA LYS A 43 -6.63 -5.02 6.92
C LYS A 43 -7.07 -3.76 6.19
N ALA A 44 -7.42 -2.75 6.99
CA ALA A 44 -7.58 -1.40 6.47
C ALA A 44 -6.23 -0.87 5.97
N LEU A 45 -6.24 -0.01 4.94
CA LEU A 45 -5.01 0.53 4.35
C LEU A 45 -4.11 1.23 5.40
N SER A 46 -4.70 2.01 6.31
CA SER A 46 -3.97 2.68 7.39
C SER A 46 -3.40 1.71 8.43
N GLU A 47 -4.14 0.66 8.78
CA GLU A 47 -3.69 -0.39 9.72
C GLU A 47 -2.50 -1.15 9.11
N TRP A 48 -2.62 -1.55 7.85
CA TRP A 48 -1.57 -2.29 7.15
C TRP A 48 -0.27 -1.47 7.02
N LEU A 49 -0.37 -0.19 6.67
CA LEU A 49 0.80 0.68 6.54
C LEU A 49 1.51 0.90 7.88
N ARG A 50 0.77 1.00 9.00
CA ARG A 50 1.37 1.05 10.34
C ARG A 50 2.06 -0.26 10.70
N TRP A 51 1.38 -1.38 10.45
CA TRP A 51 1.96 -2.70 10.70
C TRP A 51 3.26 -2.91 9.92
N LEU A 52 3.32 -2.50 8.64
CA LEU A 52 4.53 -2.58 7.82
C LEU A 52 5.68 -1.76 8.40
N ARG A 53 5.42 -0.54 8.90
CA ARG A 53 6.46 0.28 9.53
C ARG A 53 7.14 -0.47 10.69
N GLU A 54 6.38 -1.20 11.48
CA GLU A 54 6.86 -1.89 12.69
C GLU A 54 7.42 -3.29 12.41
N ASN A 55 6.87 -4.01 11.43
CA ASN A 55 7.15 -5.44 11.21
C ASN A 55 7.96 -5.71 9.93
N ASP A 56 7.99 -4.78 8.97
CA ASP A 56 8.65 -4.96 7.67
C ASP A 56 9.16 -3.60 7.13
N SER A 57 10.23 -3.11 7.76
CA SER A 57 10.86 -1.82 7.44
C SER A 57 11.35 -1.74 5.99
N TYR A 58 11.77 -2.87 5.41
CA TYR A 58 12.18 -2.96 4.01
C TYR A 58 11.03 -2.65 3.06
N ARG A 59 9.86 -3.31 3.22
CA ARG A 59 8.69 -3.00 2.40
C ARG A 59 8.14 -1.61 2.67
N TRP A 60 8.15 -1.16 3.93
CA TRP A 60 7.76 0.20 4.28
C TRP A 60 8.58 1.23 3.50
N GLY A 61 9.91 1.10 3.51
CA GLY A 61 10.81 1.99 2.76
C GLY A 61 10.50 2.02 1.26
N ARG A 62 10.27 0.86 0.64
CA ARG A 62 9.88 0.79 -0.78
C ARG A 62 8.55 1.48 -1.09
N ILE A 63 7.56 1.32 -0.21
CA ILE A 63 6.26 1.97 -0.35
C ILE A 63 6.43 3.49 -0.20
N VAL A 64 7.15 3.95 0.82
CA VAL A 64 7.45 5.38 1.03
C VAL A 64 8.09 5.97 -0.22
N LEU A 65 9.15 5.36 -0.75
CA LEU A 65 9.84 5.82 -1.96
C LEU A 65 8.91 5.89 -3.18
N ASN A 66 8.08 4.86 -3.39
CA ASN A 66 7.13 4.86 -4.52
C ASN A 66 5.98 5.87 -4.34
N GLN A 67 5.59 6.17 -3.09
CA GLN A 67 4.50 7.10 -2.79
C GLN A 67 4.94 8.56 -2.62
N GLU A 68 6.22 8.81 -2.37
CA GLU A 68 6.79 10.15 -2.13
C GLU A 68 6.37 11.13 -3.22
N LYS A 69 6.54 10.73 -4.49
CA LYS A 69 6.25 11.52 -5.69
C LYS A 69 4.81 11.40 -6.19
N ARG A 70 3.95 10.64 -5.49
CA ARG A 70 2.54 10.44 -5.87
C ARG A 70 1.62 11.36 -5.07
N ASN A 71 0.50 11.75 -5.68
CA ASN A 71 -0.57 12.48 -5.00
C ASN A 71 -1.85 11.64 -4.98
N ASN A 72 -1.92 10.67 -4.07
CA ASN A 72 -3.04 9.75 -3.94
C ASN A 72 -3.36 9.46 -2.45
N ARG A 73 -4.42 8.69 -2.20
CA ARG A 73 -4.85 8.37 -0.83
C ARG A 73 -3.80 7.61 -0.03
N VAL A 74 -2.98 6.77 -0.66
CA VAL A 74 -1.89 6.04 0.00
C VAL A 74 -0.80 7.02 0.43
N SER A 75 -0.38 7.93 -0.46
CA SER A 75 0.67 8.91 -0.15
C SER A 75 0.24 9.90 0.94
N GLN A 76 -1.04 10.27 0.99
CA GLN A 76 -1.60 11.03 2.12
C GLN A 76 -1.46 10.27 3.45
N ILE A 77 -1.85 8.99 3.51
CA ILE A 77 -1.74 8.17 4.73
C ILE A 77 -0.27 7.96 5.12
N VAL A 78 0.60 7.68 4.15
CA VAL A 78 2.04 7.53 4.38
C VAL A 78 2.63 8.80 4.98
N ARG A 79 2.31 9.98 4.40
CA ARG A 79 2.73 11.28 4.95
C ARG A 79 2.18 11.51 6.36
N THR A 80 0.94 11.14 6.64
CA THR A 80 0.36 11.25 7.99
C THR A 80 1.07 10.34 8.99
N ILE A 81 1.47 9.12 8.60
CA ILE A 81 2.23 8.20 9.45
C ILE A 81 3.63 8.77 9.74
N LEU A 82 4.31 9.31 8.73
CA LEU A 82 5.63 9.95 8.88
C LEU A 82 5.56 11.26 9.70
N LYS A 83 4.54 12.09 9.49
CA LYS A 83 4.35 13.36 10.22
C LYS A 83 3.99 13.17 11.69
N LYS A 84 3.44 12.02 12.09
CA LYS A 84 3.15 11.70 13.48
C LYS A 84 4.42 11.52 14.36
N GLU A 85 5.60 11.72 13.79
CA GLU A 85 6.90 11.74 14.47
C GLU A 85 7.35 13.14 14.94
N VAL A 86 6.52 14.19 14.80
CA VAL A 86 6.77 15.53 15.37
C VAL A 86 5.78 15.84 16.48
#